data_AF-A0A2E2MRV4-F1
#
_entry.id   AF-A0A2E2MRV4-F1
#
_cell.length_a   1.000
_cell.length_b   1.000
_cell.length_c   1.000
_cell.angle_alpha   90.00
_cell.angle_beta   90.00
_cell.angle_gamma   90.00
#
_symmetry.space_group_name_H-M   'P 1'
#
loop_
_entity.id
_entity.type
_entity.pdbx_description
1 polymer ?
#
loop_
_entity_poly.entity_id
_entity_poly.type
_entity_poly.pdbx_seq_one_letter_code
_entity_poly.pdbx_strand_id
1 'polypeptide(L)' 'MTTLRSPIGSDITWRQPDGELVSCEEKLKVLNENLEEIRQYCQDAFEDAILMGCDEAQVREVLQAVVDAIENPYKGRAS' A
#
# COMPACT_ATOMS: atom_id res chain seq x y z
N MET A 1 -0.50 26.84 8.31
CA MET A 1 -0.22 25.45 8.73
C MET A 1 -0.95 24.53 7.78
N THR A 2 -0.30 24.19 6.67
CA THR A 2 -0.90 23.35 5.62
C THR A 2 -0.85 21.91 6.13
N THR A 3 -2.02 21.33 6.40
CA THR A 3 -2.15 19.91 6.76
C THR A 3 -1.57 19.11 5.62
N LEU A 4 -0.41 18.47 5.84
CA LEU A 4 0.17 17.53 4.89
C LEU A 4 -0.75 16.30 4.91
N ARG A 5 -1.82 16.36 4.13
CA ARG A 5 -2.74 15.23 3.98
C ARG A 5 -1.94 14.13 3.30
N SER A 6 -1.61 13.09 4.06
CA SER A 6 -0.87 11.94 3.55
C SER A 6 -1.65 11.40 2.35
N PRO A 7 -1.08 11.32 1.14
CA PRO A 7 -1.82 10.94 -0.07
C PRO A 7 -2.38 9.50 0.00
N ILE A 8 -1.96 8.72 1.00
CA ILE A 8 -2.39 7.34 1.24
C ILE A 8 -2.55 7.15 2.77
N GLY A 9 -3.59 7.69 3.38
CA GLY A 9 -3.81 7.45 4.81
C GLY A 9 -4.83 8.36 5.46
N SER A 10 -6.11 8.00 5.31
CA SER A 10 -7.31 8.32 6.13
C SER A 10 -8.60 8.32 5.30
N ASP A 11 -8.53 8.40 3.96
CA ASP A 11 -9.68 8.43 3.05
C ASP A 11 -9.89 7.15 2.21
N ILE A 12 -9.17 6.06 2.51
CA ILE A 12 -9.32 4.82 1.73
C ILE A 12 -10.62 4.13 2.10
N THR A 13 -11.51 4.01 1.12
CA THR A 13 -12.78 3.30 1.25
C THR A 13 -12.61 1.86 0.80
N TRP A 14 -12.46 0.94 1.76
CA TRP A 14 -12.35 -0.49 1.50
C TRP A 14 -13.71 -1.11 1.15
N ARG A 15 -13.72 -1.99 0.14
CA ARG A 15 -14.92 -2.66 -0.36
C ARG A 15 -14.76 -4.17 -0.36
N GLN A 16 -15.87 -4.86 -0.12
CA GLN A 16 -16.01 -6.30 -0.30
C GLN A 16 -16.14 -6.65 -1.79
N PRO A 17 -15.99 -7.94 -2.18
CA PRO A 17 -16.15 -8.37 -3.57
C PRO A 17 -17.52 -8.08 -4.18
N ASP A 18 -18.57 -7.98 -3.36
CA ASP A 18 -19.93 -7.60 -3.75
C ASP A 18 -20.12 -6.07 -3.92
N GLY A 19 -19.08 -5.28 -3.60
CA GLY A 19 -19.08 -3.82 -3.69
C GLY A 19 -19.53 -3.09 -2.42
N GLU A 20 -20.02 -3.82 -1.41
CA GLU A 20 -20.39 -3.25 -0.11
C GLU A 20 -19.15 -2.73 0.65
N LEU A 21 -19.37 -1.80 1.57
CA LEU A 21 -18.29 -1.23 2.38
C LEU A 21 -17.84 -2.21 3.46
N VAL A 22 -16.54 -2.29 3.68
CA VAL A 22 -16.01 -2.93 4.89
C VAL A 22 -16.35 -2.03 6.08
N SER A 23 -17.34 -2.43 6.90
CA SER A 23 -17.88 -1.63 8.00
C SER A 23 -17.34 -2.01 9.38
N CYS A 24 -16.67 -3.16 9.50
CA CYS A 24 -16.11 -3.62 10.77
C CYS A 24 -14.87 -2.80 11.13
N GLU A 25 -14.95 -2.06 12.24
CA GLU A 25 -13.88 -1.19 12.72
C GLU A 25 -12.55 -1.92 12.94
N GLU A 26 -12.60 -3.16 13.44
CA GLU A 26 -11.41 -3.99 13.66
C GLU A 26 -10.71 -4.33 12.33
N LYS A 27 -11.49 -4.68 11.28
CA LYS A 27 -10.92 -4.94 9.94
C LYS A 27 -10.29 -3.68 9.37
N LEU A 28 -10.95 -2.53 9.51
CA LEU A 28 -10.43 -1.24 9.03
C LEU A 28 -9.15 -0.85 9.76
N LYS A 29 -9.08 -1.09 11.07
CA LYS A 29 -7.87 -0.87 11.87
C LYS A 29 -6.70 -1.70 11.33
N VAL A 30 -6.88 -3.01 11.17
CA VAL A 30 -5.83 -3.89 10.64
C VAL A 30 -5.38 -3.46 9.25
N LEU A 31 -6.32 -3.06 8.38
CA LEU A 31 -5.98 -2.57 7.03
C LEU A 31 -5.16 -1.27 7.06
N ASN A 32 -5.43 -0.37 8.00
CA ASN A 32 -4.64 0.84 8.19
C ASN A 32 -3.24 0.53 8.74
N GLU A 33 -3.13 -0.36 9.72
CA GLU A 33 -1.85 -0.83 10.26
C GLU A 33 -0.99 -1.46 9.15
N ASN A 34 -1.56 -2.35 8.34
CA ASN A 34 -0.87 -2.94 7.19
C ASN A 34 -0.36 -1.90 6.19
N LEU A 35 -1.15 -0.85 5.89
CA LEU A 35 -0.73 0.21 4.97
C LEU A 35 0.41 1.06 5.55
N GLU A 36 0.38 1.30 6.85
CA GLU A 36 1.46 2.01 7.55
C GLU A 36 2.76 1.20 7.52
N GLU A 37 2.68 -0.11 7.78
CA GLU A 37 3.83 -1.01 7.68
C GLU A 37 4.41 -1.04 6.26
N ILE A 38 3.57 -1.25 5.24
CA ILE A 38 4.01 -1.26 3.83
C ILE A 38 4.68 0.07 3.47
N ARG A 39 4.11 1.20 3.90
CA ARG A 39 4.71 2.52 3.67
C ARG A 39 6.10 2.60 4.27
N GLN A 40 6.27 2.18 5.53
CA GLN A 40 7.56 2.24 6.20
C GLN A 40 8.59 1.39 5.45
N TYR A 41 8.24 0.15 5.10
CA TYR A 41 9.12 -0.73 4.34
C TYR A 41 9.50 -0.17 2.96
N CYS A 42 8.53 0.40 2.22
CA CYS A 42 8.81 1.03 0.93
C CYS A 42 9.69 2.28 1.07
N GLN A 43 9.52 3.06 2.14
CA GLN A 43 10.34 4.24 2.41
C GLN A 43 11.78 3.85 2.73
N ASP A 44 11.98 2.87 3.62
CA ASP A 44 13.30 2.37 3.99
C ASP A 44 14.04 1.83 2.74
N ALA A 45 13.37 1.00 1.93
CA ALA A 45 13.93 0.47 0.69
C ALA A 45 14.26 1.56 -0.34
N PHE A 46 13.43 2.60 -0.41
CA PHE A 46 13.67 3.75 -1.27
C PHE A 46 14.91 4.53 -0.82
N GLU A 47 15.03 4.84 0.48
CA GLU A 47 16.16 5.57 1.05
C GLU A 47 17.48 4.81 0.87
N ASP A 48 17.47 3.50 1.08
CA ASP A 48 18.64 2.64 0.84
C ASP A 48 19.10 2.71 -0.62
N ALA A 49 18.16 2.62 -1.57
CA ALA A 49 18.48 2.71 -3.00
C ALA A 49 19.06 4.08 -3.38
N ILE A 50 18.52 5.17 -2.84
CA ILE A 50 19.07 6.51 -3.05
C ILE A 50 20.47 6.62 -2.44
N LEU A 51 20.69 6.09 -1.24
CA LEU A 51 21.99 6.10 -0.58
C LEU A 51 23.06 5.32 -1.38
N MET A 52 22.65 4.27 -2.10
CA MET A 52 23.49 3.50 -3.01
C MET A 52 23.73 4.18 -4.38
N GLY A 53 23.13 5.36 -4.62
CA GLY A 53 23.32 6.14 -5.83
C GLY A 53 22.40 5.75 -7.00
N CYS A 54 21.28 5.07 -6.74
CA CYS A 54 20.27 4.81 -7.76
C CYS A 54 19.51 6.08 -8.16
N ASP A 55 18.97 6.09 -9.38
CA ASP A 55 18.08 7.16 -9.84
C ASP A 55 16.72 7.09 -9.13
N GLU A 56 16.24 8.22 -8.61
CA GLU A 56 14.99 8.28 -7.86
C GLU A 56 13.78 7.79 -8.67
N ALA A 57 13.65 8.22 -9.94
CA ALA A 57 12.50 7.86 -10.75
C ALA A 57 12.49 6.35 -11.02
N GLN A 58 13.67 5.78 -11.31
CA GLN A 58 13.82 4.34 -11.49
C GLN A 58 13.41 3.55 -10.23
N VAL A 59 13.80 3.99 -9.03
CA VAL A 59 13.42 3.28 -7.79
C VAL A 59 11.90 3.30 -7.60
N ARG A 60 11.23 4.42 -7.90
CA ARG A 60 9.77 4.50 -7.85
C ARG A 60 9.09 3.55 -8.82
N GLU A 61 9.60 3.45 -10.05
CA GLU A 61 9.11 2.52 -11.07
C GLU A 61 9.25 1.06 -10.62
N VAL A 62 10.40 0.72 -10.00
CA VAL A 62 10.62 -0.64 -9.48
C VAL A 62 9.65 -0.97 -8.35
N LEU A 63 9.44 -0.06 -7.39
CA LEU A 63 8.49 -0.27 -6.29
C LEU A 63 7.04 -0.43 -6.83
N GLN A 64 6.66 0.36 -7.82
CA GLN A 64 5.37 0.23 -8.51
C GLN A 64 5.24 -1.15 -9.17
N ALA A 65 6.27 -1.60 -9.89
CA ALA A 65 6.28 -2.90 -10.56
C ALA A 65 6.19 -4.07 -9.57
N VAL A 66 6.80 -3.96 -8.38
CA VAL A 66 6.66 -4.95 -7.30
C VAL A 66 5.20 -5.07 -6.84
N VAL A 67 4.51 -3.94 -6.65
CA VAL A 67 3.09 -3.93 -6.26
C VAL A 67 2.21 -4.51 -7.35
N ASP A 68 2.46 -4.15 -8.61
CA ASP A 68 1.70 -4.64 -9.76
C ASP A 68 1.85 -6.16 -9.98
N ALA A 69 2.97 -6.74 -9.55
CA ALA A 69 3.26 -8.16 -9.65
C ALA A 69 2.65 -9.02 -8.51
N ILE A 70 1.97 -8.42 -7.53
CA ILE A 70 1.36 -9.16 -6.42
C ILE A 70 0.25 -10.08 -6.94
N GLU A 71 0.41 -11.38 -6.68
CA GLU A 71 -0.58 -12.38 -7.06
C GLU A 71 -1.64 -12.57 -5.98
N ASN A 72 -2.91 -12.71 -6.38
CA ASN A 72 -3.98 -13.08 -5.46
C ASN A 72 -4.06 -14.62 -5.37
N PRO A 73 -3.66 -15.25 -4.24
CA PRO A 73 -3.64 -16.70 -4.10
C PRO A 73 -5.03 -17.34 -4.04
N TYR A 74 -6.09 -16.53 -3.93
CA TYR A 74 -7.47 -16.98 -3.91
C TYR A 74 -8.14 -16.93 -5.30
N LYS A 75 -7.46 -16.43 -6.34
CA LYS A 75 -7.94 -16.55 -7.72
C LYS A 75 -8.02 -18.04 -8.09
N GLY A 76 -9.23 -18.59 -8.17
CA GLY A 76 -9.49 -19.98 -8.56
C GLY A 76 -10.05 -20.89 -7.47
N ARG A 77 -10.15 -20.44 -6.21
CA ARG A 77 -11.02 -21.09 -5.22
C ARG A 77 -12.44 -20.61 -5.47
N ALA A 78 -13.31 -21.49 -5.99
CA ALA A 78 -14.75 -21.25 -5.91
C ALA A 78 -15.12 -21.10 -4.42
N SER A 79 -15.72 -19.96 -4.07
CA SER A 79 -16.45 -19.83 -2.80
C SER A 79 -17.68 -20.73 -2.79
#